data_AF-A0A496WR01-F1
#
_entry.id   AF-A0A496WR01-F1
#
_cell.length_a   1.000
_cell.length_b   1.000
_cell.length_c   1.000
_cell.angle_alpha   90.00
_cell.angle_beta   90.00
_cell.angle_gamma   90.00
#
_symmetry.space_group_name_H-M   'P 1'
#
loop_
_entity.id
_entity.type
_entity.pdbx_description
1 polymer ?
#
loop_
_entity_poly.entity_id
_entity_poly.type
_entity_poly.pdbx_seq_one_letter_code
_entity_poly.pdbx_strand_id
1 'polypeptide(L)'
;MENSKETLARRKFILRTSQAVAGVALAGSALTASASTDGSYFVLDSSLINLCGTCQHWGGRRRVSTDGKSIDVDSLGWCNNPKSPNYRKTTGPKGGMKLVWEKWSEIPA
;
A
#
# COMPACT_ATOMS: atom_id res chain seq x y z
N MET A 1 -24.65 -36.27 18.97
CA MET A 1 -23.96 -34.98 19.21
C MET A 1 -23.54 -34.44 17.87
N GLU A 2 -23.84 -33.16 17.69
CA GLU A 2 -23.88 -32.36 16.46
C GLU A 2 -22.69 -32.54 15.52
N ASN A 3 -23.04 -32.56 14.24
CA ASN A 3 -22.17 -32.61 13.08
C ASN A 3 -21.88 -31.16 12.61
N SER A 4 -20.71 -30.97 11.98
CA SER A 4 -20.42 -29.93 10.99
C SER A 4 -20.25 -28.46 11.44
N LYS A 5 -19.05 -27.90 11.22
CA LYS A 5 -18.84 -26.49 10.80
C LYS A 5 -17.73 -26.43 9.75
N GLU A 6 -18.05 -26.75 8.50
CA GLU A 6 -18.36 -25.78 7.43
C GLU A 6 -17.13 -25.09 6.82
N THR A 7 -16.34 -25.89 6.10
CA THR A 7 -15.36 -25.46 5.11
C THR A 7 -16.05 -25.18 3.77
N LEU A 8 -17.01 -24.25 3.67
CA LEU A 8 -17.60 -23.90 2.36
C LEU A 8 -18.45 -22.62 2.34
N ALA A 9 -17.88 -21.49 2.77
CA ALA A 9 -18.47 -20.16 2.50
C ALA A 9 -17.62 -19.33 1.50
N ARG A 10 -16.79 -19.98 0.68
CA ARG A 10 -16.19 -19.37 -0.50
C ARG A 10 -17.25 -19.28 -1.59
N ARG A 11 -17.64 -18.04 -1.91
CA ARG A 11 -18.36 -17.60 -3.12
C ARG A 11 -19.86 -17.88 -3.13
N LYS A 12 -20.62 -16.92 -2.61
CA LYS A 12 -21.99 -16.68 -3.05
C LYS A 12 -22.18 -15.20 -3.39
N PHE A 13 -21.50 -14.77 -4.44
CA PHE A 13 -21.86 -13.56 -5.16
C PHE A 13 -23.03 -13.92 -6.06
N ILE A 14 -24.25 -13.82 -5.52
CA ILE A 14 -25.47 -13.87 -6.33
C ILE A 14 -26.03 -12.46 -6.35
N LEU A 15 -25.71 -11.75 -7.43
CA LEU A 15 -26.57 -10.72 -7.99
C LEU A 15 -27.96 -11.34 -8.18
N ARG A 16 -28.93 -10.93 -7.38
CA ARG A 16 -30.35 -11.06 -7.70
C ARG A 16 -30.97 -9.68 -7.76
N THR A 17 -31.30 -9.32 -8.98
CA THR A 17 -32.03 -8.15 -9.42
C THR A 17 -33.48 -8.17 -8.96
N SER A 18 -34.01 -6.96 -8.74
CA SER A 18 -35.42 -6.56 -8.82
C SER A 18 -36.36 -7.05 -7.72
N GLN A 19 -36.57 -6.22 -6.68
CA GLN A 19 -37.90 -5.76 -6.28
C GLN A 19 -37.82 -4.31 -5.78
N ALA A 20 -38.59 -3.43 -6.43
CA ALA A 20 -38.71 -2.03 -6.05
C ALA A 20 -39.51 -1.92 -4.75
N VAL A 21 -38.95 -1.26 -3.74
CA VAL A 21 -39.66 -0.80 -2.55
C VAL A 21 -39.59 0.72 -2.53
N ALA A 22 -40.75 1.34 -2.67
CA ALA A 22 -40.93 2.77 -2.52
C ALA A 22 -40.79 3.16 -1.05
N GLY A 23 -40.03 4.24 -0.80
CA GLY A 23 -40.08 5.00 0.45
C GLY A 23 -38.99 4.65 1.47
N VAL A 24 -37.95 5.48 1.53
CA VAL A 24 -37.59 6.37 2.65
C VAL A 24 -36.27 7.05 2.25
N ALA A 25 -36.27 8.38 2.18
CA ALA A 25 -35.06 9.17 1.98
C ALA A 25 -34.20 9.10 3.26
N LEU A 26 -33.15 8.28 3.22
CA LEU A 26 -32.07 8.33 4.20
C LEU A 26 -30.84 8.89 3.50
N ALA A 27 -30.37 10.00 4.04
CA ALA A 27 -29.21 10.77 3.59
C ALA A 27 -28.08 9.84 3.13
N GLY A 28 -27.63 10.07 1.89
CA GLY A 28 -26.51 9.36 1.29
C GLY A 28 -25.22 9.70 2.02
N SER A 29 -24.94 8.96 3.09
CA SER A 29 -23.58 8.82 3.59
C SER A 29 -22.84 7.94 2.61
N ALA A 30 -22.13 8.58 1.66
CA ALA A 30 -21.12 7.91 0.87
C ALA A 30 -20.09 7.31 1.84
N LEU A 31 -20.24 6.02 2.14
CA LEU A 31 -19.22 5.25 2.85
C LEU A 31 -18.03 5.17 1.88
N THR A 32 -17.08 6.08 2.04
CA THR A 32 -15.72 5.91 1.54
C THR A 32 -15.20 4.62 2.12
N ALA A 33 -15.22 3.56 1.31
CA ALA A 33 -14.57 2.30 1.62
C ALA A 33 -13.06 2.53 1.63
N SER A 34 -12.54 3.03 2.76
CA SER A 34 -11.12 3.00 3.06
C SER A 34 -10.76 1.53 3.30
N ALA A 35 -10.38 0.84 2.23
CA ALA A 35 -9.79 -0.48 2.31
C ALA A 35 -8.42 -0.34 2.99
N SER A 36 -8.41 -0.32 4.33
CA SER A 36 -7.20 -0.46 5.13
C SER A 36 -6.75 -1.92 5.03
N THR A 37 -6.09 -2.27 3.93
CA THR A 37 -5.28 -3.48 3.88
C THR A 37 -4.22 -3.37 4.97
N ASP A 38 -4.30 -4.27 5.94
CA ASP A 38 -3.37 -4.51 7.04
C ASP A 38 -1.98 -4.91 6.50
N GLY A 39 -1.33 -3.98 5.81
CA GLY A 39 0.08 -4.03 5.48
C GLY A 39 0.82 -3.24 6.55
N SER A 40 1.89 -3.80 7.11
CA SER A 40 2.78 -3.05 7.99
C SER A 40 3.48 -1.95 7.17
N TYR A 41 2.97 -0.72 7.28
CA TYR A 41 3.56 0.48 6.69
C TYR A 41 4.59 1.09 7.63
N PHE A 42 5.67 1.60 7.04
CA PHE A 42 6.65 2.43 7.72
C PHE A 42 6.49 3.87 7.24
N VAL A 43 6.55 4.81 8.18
CA VAL A 43 6.60 6.24 7.85
C VAL A 43 8.07 6.66 7.82
N LEU A 44 8.49 7.24 6.70
CA LEU A 44 9.78 7.91 6.54
C LEU A 44 9.58 9.41 6.39
N ASP A 45 10.54 10.20 6.87
CA ASP A 45 10.63 11.61 6.50
C ASP A 45 11.14 11.73 5.07
N SER A 46 10.50 12.58 4.26
CA SER A 46 10.75 12.68 2.82
C SER A 46 12.09 13.36 2.49
N SER A 47 12.68 14.10 3.43
CA SER A 47 14.00 14.72 3.29
C SER A 47 15.17 13.74 3.47
N LEU A 48 14.90 12.53 3.96
CA LEU A 48 15.93 11.53 4.19
C LEU A 48 16.53 11.01 2.88
N ILE A 49 17.80 11.31 2.69
CA ILE A 49 18.61 10.83 1.56
C ILE A 49 19.21 9.44 1.84
N ASN A 50 19.64 8.77 0.78
CA ASN A 50 20.35 7.48 0.84
C ASN A 50 19.54 6.31 1.44
N LEU A 51 18.21 6.39 1.47
CA LEU A 51 17.35 5.31 1.93
C LEU A 51 16.67 4.60 0.76
N CYS A 52 16.50 3.28 0.86
CA CYS A 52 15.75 2.50 -0.14
C CYS A 52 14.34 3.07 -0.36
N GLY A 53 13.63 3.43 0.71
CA GLY A 53 12.26 3.96 0.65
C GLY A 53 12.15 5.32 -0.05
N THR A 54 13.25 6.10 -0.12
CA THR A 54 13.31 7.40 -0.81
C THR A 54 14.01 7.34 -2.17
N CYS A 55 14.46 6.16 -2.62
CA CYS A 55 15.19 5.96 -3.87
C CYS A 55 14.24 5.81 -5.07
N GLN A 56 14.55 6.38 -6.24
CA GLN A 56 13.78 6.25 -7.48
C GLN A 56 13.51 4.79 -7.87
N HIS A 57 14.44 3.88 -7.57
CA HIS A 57 14.39 2.48 -8.00
C HIS A 57 13.71 1.52 -7.03
N TRP A 58 13.01 2.03 -6.02
CA TRP A 58 12.20 1.21 -5.12
C TRP A 58 11.01 0.57 -5.85
N GLY A 59 10.87 -0.74 -5.75
CA GLY A 59 9.77 -1.50 -6.35
C GLY A 59 8.63 -1.87 -5.41
N GLY A 60 8.70 -1.49 -4.12
CA GLY A 60 7.60 -1.66 -3.17
C GLY A 60 6.58 -0.54 -3.29
N ARG A 61 5.38 -0.74 -2.72
CA ARG A 61 4.36 0.31 -2.70
C ARG A 61 4.80 1.42 -1.75
N ARG A 62 4.60 2.67 -2.17
CA ARG A 62 4.85 3.86 -1.37
C ARG A 62 4.01 5.04 -1.83
N ARG A 63 3.77 6.00 -0.94
CA ARG A 63 3.00 7.21 -1.19
C ARG A 63 3.62 8.38 -0.43
N VAL A 64 3.75 9.53 -1.06
CA VAL A 64 4.09 10.79 -0.40
C VAL A 64 2.85 11.37 0.26
N SER A 65 2.98 11.90 1.48
CA SER A 65 1.91 12.58 2.20
C SER A 65 1.44 13.84 1.47
N THR A 66 0.22 14.30 1.77
CA THR A 66 -0.35 15.50 1.13
C THR A 66 0.49 16.76 1.36
N ASP A 67 1.16 16.87 2.50
CA ASP A 67 2.05 17.98 2.84
C ASP A 67 3.50 17.78 2.32
N GLY A 68 3.79 16.65 1.68
CA GLY A 68 5.10 16.35 1.10
C GLY A 68 6.19 16.00 2.11
N LYS A 69 5.89 15.95 3.42
CA LYS A 69 6.91 15.79 4.48
C LYS A 69 7.21 14.34 4.83
N SER A 70 6.28 13.42 4.57
CA SER A 70 6.45 12.02 4.91
C SER A 70 6.11 11.10 3.75
N ILE A 71 6.60 9.87 3.84
CA ILE A 71 6.39 8.81 2.87
C ILE A 71 5.91 7.57 3.63
N ASP A 72 4.71 7.13 3.32
CA ASP A 72 4.20 5.81 3.73
C ASP A 72 4.77 4.77 2.77
N VAL A 73 5.57 3.84 3.28
CA VAL A 73 6.26 2.82 2.47
C VAL A 73 6.06 1.42 3.06
N ASP A 74 5.91 0.44 2.18
CA ASP A 74 5.85 -0.96 2.59
C ASP A 74 7.11 -1.40 3.35
N SER A 75 6.93 -2.31 4.31
CA SER A 75 8.01 -2.90 5.12
C SER A 75 9.14 -3.54 4.32
N LEU A 76 8.83 -4.01 3.11
CA LEU A 76 9.73 -4.66 2.18
C LEU A 76 9.48 -4.16 0.77
N GLY A 77 10.54 -4.07 -0.02
CA GLY A 77 10.44 -3.71 -1.43
C GLY A 77 11.59 -4.29 -2.23
N TRP A 78 11.34 -4.44 -3.53
CA TRP A 78 12.30 -4.97 -4.48
C TRP A 78 13.22 -3.86 -5.00
N CYS A 79 14.53 -4.12 -5.08
CA CYS A 79 15.47 -3.16 -5.64
C CYS A 79 15.61 -3.33 -7.16
N ASN A 80 15.23 -2.29 -7.91
CA ASN A 80 15.32 -2.27 -9.37
C ASN A 80 16.59 -1.58 -9.91
N ASN A 81 17.49 -1.08 -9.06
CA ASN A 81 18.69 -0.39 -9.51
C ASN A 81 19.79 -1.41 -9.89
N PRO A 82 20.18 -1.56 -11.17
CA PRO A 82 21.22 -2.51 -11.59
C PRO A 82 22.61 -2.20 -11.01
N LYS A 83 22.84 -0.96 -10.56
CA LYS A 83 24.10 -0.54 -9.93
C LYS A 83 24.14 -0.87 -8.44
N SER A 84 23.01 -1.26 -7.83
CA SER A 84 22.94 -1.54 -6.40
C SER A 84 23.48 -2.93 -6.05
N PRO A 85 24.20 -3.10 -4.92
CA PRO A 85 24.53 -4.42 -4.39
C PRO A 85 23.29 -5.25 -3.99
N ASN A 86 22.15 -4.58 -3.85
CA ASN A 86 20.84 -5.17 -3.57
C ASN A 86 20.01 -5.40 -4.83
N TYR A 87 20.55 -5.19 -6.04
CA TYR A 87 19.82 -5.40 -7.29
C TYR A 87 19.17 -6.78 -7.32
N ARG A 88 17.87 -6.83 -7.63
CA ARG A 88 17.05 -8.05 -7.63
C ARG A 88 17.00 -8.77 -6.28
N LYS A 89 17.04 -8.02 -5.18
CA LYS A 89 16.81 -8.52 -3.83
C LYS A 89 15.74 -7.68 -3.15
N THR A 90 15.05 -8.30 -2.20
CA THR A 90 14.13 -7.61 -1.29
C THR A 90 14.92 -6.94 -0.16
N THR A 91 14.60 -5.69 0.14
CA THR A 91 15.24 -4.91 1.21
C THR A 91 14.20 -4.08 1.96
N GLY A 92 14.54 -3.66 3.17
CA GLY A 92 13.69 -2.77 3.96
C GLY A 92 13.84 -1.30 3.54
N PRO A 93 12.85 -0.45 3.85
CA PRO A 93 12.84 0.95 3.43
C PRO A 93 13.98 1.79 4.03
N LYS A 94 14.49 1.41 5.21
CA LYS A 94 15.63 2.04 5.88
C LYS A 94 17.00 1.51 5.42
N GLY A 95 17.05 0.61 4.45
CA GLY A 95 18.29 0.12 3.87
C GLY A 95 19.11 1.28 3.30
N GLY A 96 20.35 1.45 3.76
CA GLY A 96 21.23 2.53 3.32
C GLY A 96 21.86 2.21 1.96
N MET A 97 21.77 3.14 1.01
CA MET A 97 22.48 3.06 -0.28
C MET A 97 23.16 4.38 -0.59
N LYS A 98 24.36 4.64 -0.06
CA LYS A 98 25.04 5.93 -0.29
C LYS A 98 25.59 6.14 -1.70
N LEU A 99 25.91 5.06 -2.43
CA LEU A 99 26.68 5.16 -3.68
C LEU A 99 25.82 5.21 -4.94
N VAL A 100 24.56 4.78 -4.87
CA VAL A 100 23.71 4.58 -6.06
C VAL A 100 22.28 5.06 -5.83
N TRP A 101 22.08 5.88 -4.80
CA TRP A 101 20.77 6.44 -4.49
C TRP A 101 20.49 7.64 -5.39
N GLU A 102 19.30 7.64 -5.95
CA GLU A 102 18.75 8.73 -6.74
C GLU A 102 17.43 9.13 -6.08
N LYS A 103 17.22 10.44 -5.86
CA LYS A 103 15.99 10.95 -5.23
C LYS A 103 14.79 10.49 -6.04
N TRP A 104 13.77 9.99 -5.36
CA TRP A 104 12.51 9.68 -6.02
C TRP A 104 11.82 10.96 -6.51
N SER A 105 11.46 11.01 -7.79
CA SER A 105 10.90 12.16 -8.50
C SER A 105 9.60 12.71 -7.90
N GLU A 106 8.84 11.89 -7.17
CA GLU A 106 7.60 12.30 -6.52
C GLU A 106 7.84 13.07 -5.20
N ILE A 107 9.05 13.03 -4.66
CA ILE A 107 9.40 13.79 -3.45
C ILE A 107 9.64 15.25 -3.85
N PRO A 108 8.89 16.22 -3.29
CA PRO A 108 9.08 17.64 -3.57
C PRO A 108 10.53 18.09 -3.35
N ALA A 109 10.96 19.10 -4.12
CA ALA A 109 12.32 19.64 -4.09
C ALA A 109 12.77 20.03 -2.68
#